data_AF-A0A2K5HIY1-F1
#
_entry.id   AF-A0A2K5HIY1-F1
#
_cell.length_a   1.000
_cell.length_b   1.000
_cell.length_c   1.000
_cell.angle_alpha   90.00
_cell.angle_beta   90.00
_cell.angle_gamma   90.00
#
_symmetry.space_group_name_H-M   'P 1'
#
loop_
_entity.id
_entity.type
_entity.pdbx_description
1 polymer ?
#
loop_
_entity_poly.entity_id
_entity_poly.type
_entity_poly.pdbx_seq_one_letter_code
_entity_poly.pdbx_strand_id
1 'polypeptide(L)'
;MAPMNHPAPVGVTYGNMRFLIIHNPTNSTLHRFIEELKKYGKEGIQFLDWPFDDGSSPSNQIVDDWLSLVDVKFREEPGCCIAVHCVAGLGRTPVLVALALIESGMKNEDAVQFIREKRRGAFNSKQLLYLEKYHSQMRLCFKDSSGHRNNCCIQ
;
A
#
# COMPACT_ATOMS: atom_id res chain seq x y z
N MET A 1 29.48 17.00 -0.88
CA MET A 1 28.39 16.09 -0.49
C MET A 1 27.53 15.89 -1.73
N ALA A 2 27.45 14.66 -2.25
CA ALA A 2 26.61 14.38 -3.41
C ALA A 2 25.13 14.64 -3.05
N PRO A 3 24.33 15.26 -3.93
CA PRO A 3 22.90 15.39 -3.69
C PRO A 3 22.34 13.98 -3.51
N MET A 4 21.76 13.70 -2.33
CA MET A 4 21.09 12.44 -2.10
C MET A 4 19.91 12.36 -3.06
N ASN A 5 20.05 11.56 -4.12
CA ASN A 5 18.99 11.22 -5.06
C ASN A 5 17.95 10.38 -4.30
N HIS A 6 17.03 11.05 -3.63
CA HIS A 6 15.85 10.40 -3.06
C HIS A 6 14.93 10.03 -4.22
N PRO A 7 14.53 8.76 -4.37
CA PRO A 7 13.65 8.39 -5.46
C PRO A 7 12.29 9.08 -5.28
N ALA A 8 11.69 9.51 -6.39
CA ALA A 8 10.39 10.15 -6.39
C ALA A 8 9.34 9.25 -5.70
N PRO A 9 8.32 9.85 -5.04
CA PRO A 9 7.20 9.08 -4.52
C PRO A 9 6.48 8.33 -5.64
N VAL A 10 6.01 7.13 -5.34
CA VAL A 10 5.41 6.22 -6.31
C VAL A 10 3.92 6.08 -6.02
N GLY A 11 3.09 6.56 -6.94
CA GLY A 11 1.63 6.45 -6.86
C GLY A 11 1.11 5.11 -7.38
N VAL A 12 0.33 4.40 -6.55
CA VAL A 12 -0.34 3.14 -6.88
C VAL A 12 -1.85 3.35 -6.85
N THR A 13 -2.54 3.10 -7.96
CA THR A 13 -3.99 3.31 -8.08
C THR A 13 -4.64 2.04 -8.62
N TYR A 14 -5.70 1.58 -7.97
CA TYR A 14 -6.45 0.40 -8.38
C TYR A 14 -7.91 0.53 -7.90
N GLY A 15 -8.86 0.48 -8.82
CA GLY A 15 -10.27 0.77 -8.51
C GLY A 15 -10.44 2.17 -7.88
N ASN A 16 -11.14 2.22 -6.75
CA ASN A 16 -11.30 3.43 -5.92
C ASN A 16 -10.11 3.71 -4.98
N MET A 17 -9.15 2.79 -4.87
CA MET A 17 -8.03 2.93 -3.95
C MET A 17 -6.85 3.67 -4.57
N ARG A 18 -6.22 4.54 -3.78
CA ARG A 18 -5.03 5.29 -4.16
C ARG A 18 -4.01 5.29 -3.03
N PHE A 19 -2.84 4.72 -3.30
CA PHE A 19 -1.72 4.64 -2.37
C PHE A 19 -0.55 5.48 -2.87
N LEU A 20 0.20 6.07 -1.95
CA LEU A 20 1.44 6.77 -2.24
C LEU A 20 2.59 6.11 -1.47
N ILE A 21 3.47 5.41 -2.18
CA ILE A 21 4.68 4.80 -1.63
C ILE A 21 5.76 5.87 -1.57
N ILE A 22 6.18 6.20 -0.36
CA ILE A 22 7.08 7.30 -0.05
C ILE A 22 8.34 6.76 0.63
N HIS A 23 9.49 7.36 0.32
CA HIS A 23 10.74 7.07 1.00
C HIS A 23 10.78 7.82 2.33
N ASN A 24 11.48 7.28 3.33
CA ASN A 24 11.59 7.90 4.65
C ASN A 24 12.05 9.36 4.52
N PRO A 25 11.23 10.35 4.91
CA PRO A 25 11.72 11.71 5.04
C PRO A 25 12.68 11.78 6.24
N THR A 26 13.91 12.24 6.01
CA THR A 26 14.76 12.71 7.11
C THR A 26 14.10 13.92 7.79
N ASN A 27 14.49 14.25 9.03
CA ASN A 27 14.04 15.47 9.71
C ASN A 27 14.19 16.74 8.84
N SER A 28 15.22 16.78 7.99
CA SER A 28 15.48 17.88 7.04
C SER A 28 14.57 17.89 5.81
N THR A 29 13.94 16.77 5.45
CA THR A 29 13.04 16.64 4.28
C THR A 29 11.58 16.49 4.67
N LEU A 30 11.29 16.33 5.96
CA LEU A 30 9.94 16.21 6.52
C LEU A 30 9.03 17.38 6.13
N HIS A 31 9.54 18.62 6.12
CA HIS A 31 8.74 19.78 5.71
C HIS A 31 8.29 19.68 4.25
N ARG A 32 9.23 19.39 3.34
CA ARG A 32 8.93 19.19 1.92
C ARG A 32 8.00 18.00 1.69
N PHE A 33 8.14 16.96 2.50
CA PHE A 33 7.26 15.80 2.49
C PHE A 33 5.83 16.16 2.90
N ILE A 34 5.66 16.92 3.98
CA ILE A 34 4.35 17.43 4.41
C ILE A 34 3.75 18.34 3.33
N GLU A 35 4.55 19.18 2.67
CA GLU A 35 4.08 20.01 1.55
C GLU A 35 3.63 19.19 0.34
N GLU A 36 4.35 18.13 -0.01
CA GLU A 36 3.92 17.20 -1.06
C GLU A 36 2.61 16.49 -0.67
N LEU A 37 2.47 16.04 0.58
CA LEU A 37 1.22 15.45 1.08
C LEU A 37 0.06 16.47 1.06
N LYS A 38 0.33 17.73 1.40
CA LYS A 38 -0.67 18.81 1.33
C LYS A 38 -1.20 19.03 -0.09
N LYS A 39 -0.40 18.78 -1.14
CA LYS A 39 -0.89 18.82 -2.54
C LYS A 39 -1.93 17.75 -2.85
N TYR A 40 -1.92 16.63 -2.13
CA TYR A 40 -2.90 15.55 -2.30
C TYR A 40 -4.20 15.75 -1.53
N GLY A 41 -4.34 16.88 -0.83
CA GLY A 41 -5.61 17.37 -0.31
C GLY A 41 -5.84 17.08 1.17
N LYS A 42 -5.94 18.17 1.92
CA LYS A 42 -6.55 18.36 3.25
C LYS A 42 -5.71 18.12 4.52
N GLU A 43 -5.92 19.09 5.41
CA GLU A 43 -5.55 19.13 6.82
C GLU A 43 -6.17 17.93 7.55
N GLY A 44 -5.34 17.07 8.15
CA GLY A 44 -5.80 15.85 8.82
C GLY A 44 -5.01 14.59 8.48
N ILE A 45 -3.70 14.70 8.25
CA ILE A 45 -2.83 13.53 8.06
C ILE A 45 -2.75 12.77 9.38
N GLN A 46 -3.38 11.60 9.44
CA GLN A 46 -3.25 10.68 10.56
C GLN A 46 -2.01 9.81 10.34
N PHE A 47 -1.07 9.87 11.28
CA PHE A 47 0.11 9.02 11.31
C PHE A 47 -0.22 7.76 12.10
N LEU A 48 -0.03 6.59 11.47
CA LEU A 48 -0.19 5.28 12.10
C LEU A 48 1.13 4.52 11.97
N ASP A 49 1.70 4.12 13.10
CA ASP A 49 2.96 3.40 13.16
C ASP A 49 2.71 1.91 13.44
N TRP A 50 2.95 1.07 12.43
CA TRP A 50 2.93 -0.40 12.57
C TRP A 50 4.33 -0.99 12.34
N PRO A 51 5.21 -0.95 13.35
CA PRO A 51 6.56 -1.46 13.22
C PRO A 51 6.56 -2.99 13.11
N PHE A 52 7.28 -3.52 12.12
CA PHE A 52 7.66 -4.93 12.03
C PHE A 52 9.08 -5.06 11.47
N ASP A 53 9.77 -6.17 11.76
CA ASP A 53 11.20 -6.34 11.49
C ASP A 53 11.58 -6.30 10.00
N ASP A 54 12.84 -5.97 9.72
CA ASP A 54 13.30 -5.84 8.34
C ASP A 54 13.37 -7.18 7.60
N GLY A 55 12.75 -7.24 6.43
CA GLY A 55 12.68 -8.46 5.64
C GLY A 55 11.83 -9.59 6.26
N SER A 56 11.08 -9.30 7.33
CA SER A 56 10.04 -10.18 7.83
C SER A 56 8.69 -9.86 7.18
N SER A 57 7.76 -10.81 7.27
CA SER A 57 6.36 -10.58 6.93
C SER A 57 5.65 -9.81 8.05
N PRO A 58 4.62 -9.00 7.74
CA PRO A 58 3.78 -8.41 8.77
C PRO A 58 3.06 -9.50 9.59
N SER A 59 2.79 -9.23 10.86
CA SER A 59 1.95 -10.12 11.68
C SER A 59 0.49 -10.04 11.20
N ASN A 60 -0.31 -11.06 11.51
CA ASN A 60 -1.74 -11.06 11.15
C ASN A 60 -2.46 -9.82 11.70
N GLN A 61 -2.13 -9.39 12.93
CA GLN A 61 -2.69 -8.17 13.51
C GLN A 61 -2.41 -6.93 12.66
N ILE A 62 -1.17 -6.74 12.19
CA ILE A 62 -0.81 -5.60 11.33
C ILE A 62 -1.56 -5.67 10.00
N VAL A 63 -1.71 -6.86 9.43
CA VAL A 63 -2.47 -7.06 8.20
C VAL A 63 -3.95 -6.70 8.42
N ASP A 64 -4.54 -7.13 9.52
CA ASP A 64 -5.94 -6.88 9.84
C ASP A 64 -6.20 -5.39 10.07
N ASP A 65 -5.35 -4.72 10.87
CA ASP A 65 -5.44 -3.28 11.13
C ASP A 65 -5.25 -2.46 9.85
N TRP A 66 -4.30 -2.86 9.01
CA TRP A 66 -4.06 -2.23 7.71
C TRP A 66 -5.28 -2.34 6.79
N LEU A 67 -5.83 -3.53 6.61
CA LEU A 67 -6.96 -3.74 5.72
C LEU A 67 -8.23 -3.07 6.24
N SER A 68 -8.43 -3.05 7.56
CA SER A 68 -9.50 -2.29 8.19
C SER A 68 -9.36 -0.78 7.91
N LEU A 69 -8.16 -0.23 8.06
CA LEU A 69 -7.90 1.18 7.71
C LEU A 69 -8.22 1.46 6.24
N VAL A 70 -7.76 0.60 5.33
CA VAL A 70 -7.97 0.74 3.88
C VAL A 70 -9.46 0.74 3.56
N ASP A 71 -10.23 -0.20 4.11
CA ASP A 71 -11.68 -0.29 3.88
C ASP A 71 -12.41 0.97 4.39
N VAL A 72 -12.14 1.37 5.64
CA VAL A 72 -12.77 2.53 6.26
C VAL A 72 -12.44 3.80 5.49
N LYS A 73 -11.16 4.08 5.23
CA LYS A 73 -10.73 5.34 4.60
C LYS A 73 -11.28 5.50 3.18
N PHE A 74 -11.21 4.47 2.34
CA PHE A 74 -11.71 4.60 0.97
C PHE A 74 -13.24 4.56 0.86
N ARG A 75 -13.96 4.10 1.89
CA ARG A 75 -15.43 4.23 1.97
C ARG A 75 -15.86 5.60 2.48
N GLU A 76 -15.24 6.10 3.55
CA GLU A 76 -15.60 7.38 4.18
C GLU A 76 -15.18 8.57 3.33
N GLU A 77 -14.02 8.50 2.68
CA GLU A 77 -13.46 9.57 1.87
C GLU A 77 -13.17 9.07 0.44
N PRO A 78 -14.19 8.99 -0.44
CA PRO A 78 -13.99 8.62 -1.83
C PRO A 78 -12.97 9.53 -2.51
N GLY A 79 -11.91 8.95 -3.06
CA GLY A 79 -10.82 9.72 -3.62
C GLY A 79 -9.89 10.31 -2.56
N CYS A 80 -9.78 9.75 -1.36
CA CYS A 80 -8.62 10.01 -0.51
C CYS A 80 -7.35 9.34 -1.10
N CYS A 81 -6.21 9.55 -0.45
CA CYS A 81 -4.95 8.91 -0.76
C CYS A 81 -4.30 8.43 0.53
N ILE A 82 -3.88 7.18 0.59
CA ILE A 82 -3.16 6.63 1.75
C ILE A 82 -1.66 6.64 1.44
N ALA A 83 -0.91 7.48 2.15
CA ALA A 83 0.53 7.50 2.04
C ALA A 83 1.15 6.47 2.99
N VAL A 84 2.07 5.65 2.49
CA VAL A 84 2.72 4.59 3.27
C VAL A 84 4.22 4.74 3.10
N HIS A 85 4.97 4.85 4.20
CA HIS A 85 6.43 4.89 4.21
C HIS A 85 7.02 3.74 5.03
N CYS A 86 8.32 3.53 4.88
CA CYS A 86 9.13 2.69 5.76
C CYS A 86 10.45 3.42 6.04
N VAL A 87 11.00 3.23 7.24
CA VAL A 87 12.24 3.88 7.74
C VAL A 87 13.43 3.80 6.77
N ALA A 88 13.55 2.72 5.99
CA ALA A 88 14.63 2.54 5.01
C ALA A 88 14.15 2.49 3.54
N GLY A 89 12.83 2.56 3.31
CA GLY A 89 12.25 2.40 1.97
C GLY A 89 12.45 1.02 1.32
N LEU A 90 13.06 0.03 1.98
CA LEU A 90 13.58 -1.21 1.36
C LEU A 90 12.66 -2.45 1.45
N GLY A 91 11.33 -2.25 1.41
CA GLY A 91 10.42 -3.36 1.05
C GLY A 91 9.26 -3.64 1.99
N ARG A 92 9.06 -2.92 3.10
CA ARG A 92 7.88 -3.14 3.99
C ARG A 92 6.60 -2.55 3.42
N THR A 93 6.70 -1.31 2.95
CA THR A 93 5.62 -0.55 2.33
C THR A 93 4.98 -1.26 1.14
N PRO A 94 5.75 -1.80 0.17
CA PRO A 94 5.17 -2.46 -0.99
C PRO A 94 4.38 -3.73 -0.63
N VAL A 95 4.72 -4.42 0.48
CA VAL A 95 3.99 -5.62 0.93
C VAL A 95 2.58 -5.26 1.39
N LEU A 96 2.42 -4.19 2.18
CA LEU A 96 1.09 -3.74 2.61
C LEU A 96 0.23 -3.30 1.41
N VAL A 97 0.82 -2.56 0.47
CA VAL A 97 0.11 -2.17 -0.75
C VAL A 97 -0.28 -3.40 -1.58
N ALA A 98 0.60 -4.40 -1.71
CA ALA A 98 0.28 -5.65 -2.41
C ALA A 98 -0.89 -6.39 -1.76
N LEU A 99 -0.90 -6.50 -0.42
CA LEU A 99 -1.99 -7.13 0.33
C LEU A 99 -3.33 -6.44 0.07
N ALA A 100 -3.36 -5.11 0.02
CA ALA A 100 -4.58 -4.36 -0.29
C ALA A 100 -5.09 -4.66 -1.72
N LEU A 101 -4.18 -4.75 -2.70
CA LEU A 101 -4.53 -5.11 -4.08
C LEU A 101 -5.09 -6.55 -4.16
N ILE A 102 -4.46 -7.48 -3.45
CA ILE A 102 -4.86 -8.90 -3.41
C ILE A 102 -6.24 -9.06 -2.76
N GLU A 103 -6.48 -8.38 -1.63
CA GLU A 103 -7.77 -8.37 -0.94
C GLU A 103 -8.88 -7.68 -1.74
N SER A 104 -8.51 -6.90 -2.75
CA SER A 104 -9.43 -6.27 -3.70
C SER A 104 -9.68 -7.14 -4.95
N GLY A 105 -9.11 -8.33 -5.01
CA GLY A 105 -9.34 -9.31 -6.08
C GLY A 105 -8.23 -9.45 -7.12
N MET A 106 -7.09 -8.75 -6.96
CA MET A 106 -5.92 -8.96 -7.81
C MET A 106 -5.21 -10.28 -7.44
N LYS A 107 -4.69 -11.02 -8.43
CA LYS A 107 -3.87 -12.20 -8.14
C LYS A 107 -2.54 -11.81 -7.50
N ASN A 108 -1.95 -12.72 -6.72
CA ASN A 108 -0.70 -12.49 -6.00
C ASN A 108 0.43 -12.08 -6.95
N GLU A 109 0.57 -12.78 -8.08
CA GLU A 109 1.61 -12.52 -9.08
C GLU A 109 1.39 -11.17 -9.78
N ASP A 110 0.15 -10.87 -10.14
CA ASP A 110 -0.25 -9.62 -10.80
C ASP A 110 0.01 -8.42 -9.87
N ALA A 111 -0.29 -8.54 -8.57
CA ALA A 111 -0.03 -7.50 -7.58
C ALA A 111 1.47 -7.22 -7.42
N VAL A 112 2.29 -8.27 -7.38
CA VAL A 112 3.75 -8.14 -7.34
C VAL A 112 4.27 -7.45 -8.59
N GLN A 113 3.79 -7.87 -9.77
CA GLN A 113 4.22 -7.29 -11.04
C GLN A 113 3.80 -5.82 -11.16
N PHE A 114 2.56 -5.49 -10.82
CA PHE A 114 2.03 -4.13 -10.87
C PHE A 114 2.85 -3.14 -10.03
N ILE A 115 3.30 -3.57 -8.85
CA ILE A 115 4.15 -2.76 -7.99
C ILE A 115 5.59 -2.69 -8.54
N ARG A 116 6.12 -3.77 -9.10
CA ARG A 116 7.47 -3.80 -9.70
C ARG A 116 7.61 -2.92 -10.93
N GLU A 117 6.55 -2.78 -11.73
CA GLU A 117 6.51 -1.85 -12.87
C GLU A 117 6.74 -0.41 -12.42
N LYS A 118 6.18 -0.04 -11.27
CA LYS A 118 6.31 1.30 -10.70
C LYS A 118 7.58 1.49 -9.88
N ARG A 119 8.08 0.41 -9.27
CA ARG A 119 9.29 0.42 -8.44
C ARG A 119 10.07 -0.89 -8.58
N ARG A 120 11.12 -0.86 -9.41
CA ARG A 120 12.04 -1.99 -9.55
C ARG A 120 12.67 -2.33 -8.20
N GLY A 121 12.73 -3.63 -7.87
CA GLY A 121 13.31 -4.12 -6.61
C GLY A 121 12.44 -3.88 -5.36
N ALA A 122 11.13 -3.66 -5.52
CA ALA A 122 10.22 -3.40 -4.39
C ALA A 122 10.10 -4.54 -3.36
N PHE A 123 10.42 -5.79 -3.73
CA PHE A 123 10.26 -6.97 -2.89
C PHE A 123 11.54 -7.80 -2.83
N ASN A 124 11.83 -8.35 -1.65
CA ASN A 124 12.86 -9.37 -1.46
C ASN A 124 12.27 -10.79 -1.59
N SER A 125 13.13 -11.81 -1.64
CA SER A 125 12.71 -13.21 -1.82
C SER A 125 11.77 -13.75 -0.73
N LYS A 126 11.94 -13.34 0.54
CA LYS A 126 11.08 -13.77 1.65
C LYS A 126 9.66 -13.19 1.51
N GLN A 127 9.57 -11.94 1.08
CA GLN A 127 8.30 -11.24 0.86
C GLN A 127 7.54 -11.80 -0.34
N LEU A 128 8.26 -12.16 -1.40
CA LEU A 128 7.64 -12.85 -2.55
C LEU A 128 7.04 -14.19 -2.11
N LEU A 129 7.79 -14.99 -1.36
CA LEU A 129 7.30 -16.27 -0.84
C LEU A 129 6.10 -16.09 0.10
N TYR A 130 6.07 -15.01 0.88
CA TYR A 130 4.94 -14.68 1.72
C TYR A 130 3.70 -14.31 0.89
N LEU A 131 3.85 -13.43 -0.10
CA LEU A 131 2.74 -13.02 -0.98
C LEU A 131 2.23 -14.18 -1.83
N GLU A 132 3.10 -15.06 -2.30
CA GLU A 132 2.73 -16.28 -3.04
C GLU A 132 1.84 -17.20 -2.19
N LYS A 133 2.16 -17.36 -0.90
CA LYS A 133 1.40 -18.19 0.06
C LYS A 133 0.19 -17.47 0.67
N TYR A 134 0.02 -16.17 0.43
CA TYR A 134 -1.06 -15.41 1.02
C TYR A 134 -2.39 -15.77 0.33
N HIS A 135 -3.39 -16.12 1.14
CA HIS A 135 -4.72 -16.42 0.66
C HIS A 135 -5.66 -15.26 0.99
N SER A 136 -6.15 -14.59 -0.06
CA SER A 136 -7.11 -13.49 0.06
C SER A 136 -8.39 -13.95 0.74
N GLN A 137 -8.88 -13.13 1.67
CA GLN A 137 -10.22 -13.28 2.26
C GLN A 137 -11.26 -12.42 1.53
N MET A 138 -10.87 -11.70 0.48
CA MET A 138 -11.72 -10.79 -0.30
C MET A 138 -12.36 -9.69 0.56
N ARG A 139 -11.63 -9.18 1.55
CA ARG A 139 -12.13 -8.20 2.52
C ARG A 139 -12.36 -6.81 1.91
N LEU A 140 -11.69 -6.50 0.80
CA LEU A 140 -11.76 -5.20 0.13
C LEU A 140 -12.56 -5.24 -1.17
N CYS A 141 -13.62 -6.06 -1.24
CA CYS A 141 -14.57 -6.02 -2.36
C CYS A 141 -15.36 -4.70 -2.38
N PHE A 142 -14.74 -3.66 -2.96
CA PHE A 142 -15.44 -2.46 -3.38
C PHE A 142 -16.30 -2.84 -4.59
N LYS A 143 -17.61 -2.57 -4.52
CA LYS A 143 -18.49 -2.80 -5.67
C LYS A 143 -18.07 -1.85 -6.78
N ASP A 144 -17.41 -2.37 -7.80
CA ASP A 144 -17.21 -1.61 -9.03
C ASP A 144 -18.57 -1.22 -9.63
N SER A 145 -18.68 0.04 -10.06
CA SER A 145 -19.79 0.53 -10.87
C SER A 145 -19.83 -0.12 -12.26
N SER A 146 -18.78 -0.87 -12.65
CA SER A 146 -18.75 -1.71 -13.83
C SER A 146 -19.15 -3.15 -13.48
N GLY A 147 -20.43 -3.45 -13.63
CA GLY A 147 -21.01 -4.75 -13.36
C GLY A 147 -20.39 -5.89 -14.17
N HIS A 148 -19.41 -6.57 -13.59
CA HIS A 148 -19.19 -8.01 -13.79
C HIS A 148 -19.27 -8.70 -12.43
N ARG A 149 -20.51 -9.02 -12.05
CA ARG A 149 -20.80 -9.92 -10.94
C ARG A 149 -20.35 -11.32 -11.36
N ASN A 150 -19.12 -11.71 -11.01
CA ASN A 150 -18.85 -13.13 -10.84
C ASN A 150 -19.45 -13.54 -9.49
N ASN A 151 -20.74 -13.83 -9.57
CA ASN A 151 -21.53 -14.47 -8.53
C ASN A 151 -20.89 -15.84 -8.27
N CYS A 152 -20.10 -16.00 -7.22
CA CYS A 152 -19.75 -17.31 -6.71
C CYS A 152 -20.21 -17.38 -5.27
N CYS A 153 -21.49 -17.71 -5.10
CA CYS A 153 -22.00 -18.27 -3.87
C CYS A 153 -21.55 -19.73 -3.83
N ILE A 154 -20.95 -20.16 -2.73
CA ILE A 154 -20.85 -21.59 -2.40
C ILE A 154 -21.63 -21.82 -1.12
N GLN A 155 -22.38 -22.92 -1.14
CA GLN A 155 -23.53 -23.32 -0.32
C GLN A 155 -23.33 -23.30 1.20
#